data_AF-A0AAW1X4H1-F1
#
_entry.id   AF-A0AAW1X4H1-F1
#
_cell.length_a   1.000
_cell.length_b   1.000
_cell.length_c   1.000
_cell.angle_alpha   90.00
_cell.angle_beta   90.00
_cell.angle_gamma   90.00
#
_symmetry.space_group_name_H-M   'P 1'
#
loop_
_entity.id
_entity.type
_entity.pdbx_description
1 polymer ?
#
loop_
_entity_poly.entity_id
_entity_poly.type
_entity_poly.pdbx_seq_one_letter_code
_entity_poly.pdbx_strand_id
1 'polypeptide(L)'
;MHEVSKNNPSTLSDFVIRDSNGSPLLAGSRNLGYNNILLAEPLALHEGFQKVLKSGFKKVQVEGHSQVLINCVWGTYDIPW
;
A
#
# COMPACT_ATOMS: atom_id res chain seq x y z
N MET A 1 -13.77 -23.33 -25.41
CA MET A 1 -14.26 -23.24 -24.02
C MET A 1 -13.08 -22.82 -23.17
N HIS A 2 -13.03 -21.56 -22.74
CA HIS A 2 -12.01 -21.11 -21.78
C HIS A 2 -12.67 -21.12 -20.41
N GLU A 3 -12.18 -21.99 -19.54
CA GLU A 3 -12.63 -22.16 -18.17
C GLU A 3 -12.29 -20.90 -17.38
N VAL A 4 -13.33 -20.19 -16.89
CA VAL A 4 -13.16 -19.12 -15.91
C VAL A 4 -12.87 -19.81 -14.58
N SER A 5 -11.59 -19.87 -14.21
CA SER A 5 -11.17 -20.28 -12.87
C SER A 5 -11.83 -19.36 -11.84
N LYS A 6 -12.48 -19.96 -10.85
CA LYS A 6 -13.16 -19.28 -9.75
C LYS A 6 -12.19 -18.30 -9.08
N ASN A 7 -12.39 -17.00 -9.30
CA ASN A 7 -11.62 -15.92 -8.69
C ASN A 7 -11.74 -15.99 -7.17
N ASN A 8 -10.70 -16.50 -6.53
CA ASN A 8 -10.48 -16.28 -5.12
C ASN A 8 -9.95 -14.85 -4.94
N PRO A 9 -10.57 -13.99 -4.11
CA PRO A 9 -10.08 -12.64 -3.92
C PRO A 9 -8.72 -12.69 -3.21
N SER A 10 -7.65 -12.55 -3.97
CA SER A 10 -6.30 -12.37 -3.44
C SER A 10 -6.08 -10.90 -3.13
N THR A 11 -5.60 -10.62 -1.95
CA THR A 11 -5.29 -9.27 -1.49
C THR A 11 -3.93 -8.84 -2.05
N LEU A 12 -3.86 -7.61 -2.55
CA LEU A 12 -2.64 -7.01 -3.06
C LEU A 12 -2.17 -5.90 -2.13
N SER A 13 -0.87 -5.86 -1.87
CA SER A 13 -0.17 -4.67 -1.35
C SER A 13 0.34 -3.90 -2.56
N ASP A 14 -0.13 -2.68 -2.80
CA ASP A 14 0.35 -1.85 -3.90
C ASP A 14 0.65 -0.41 -3.48
N PHE A 15 1.64 0.19 -4.14
CA PHE A 15 2.00 1.58 -3.90
C PHE A 15 2.45 2.26 -5.20
N VAL A 16 2.28 3.58 -5.25
CA VAL A 16 2.75 4.43 -6.34
C VAL A 16 3.51 5.62 -5.75
N ILE A 17 4.75 5.80 -6.18
CA ILE A 17 5.54 7.01 -5.93
C ILE A 17 5.29 7.95 -7.10
N ARG A 18 4.87 9.18 -6.78
CA ARG A 18 4.60 10.24 -7.77
C ARG A 18 5.53 11.43 -7.55
N ASP A 19 5.77 12.19 -8.60
CA ASP A 19 6.40 13.51 -8.51
C ASP A 19 5.42 14.55 -7.96
N SER A 20 5.89 15.80 -7.80
CA SER A 20 5.06 16.90 -7.30
C SER A 20 3.91 17.31 -8.21
N ASN A 21 3.93 16.91 -9.48
CA ASN A 21 2.84 17.15 -10.43
C ASN A 21 1.82 15.99 -10.43
N GLY A 22 2.02 14.97 -9.58
CA GLY A 22 1.20 13.78 -9.54
C GLY A 22 1.57 12.73 -10.60
N SER A 23 2.66 12.91 -11.34
CA SER A 23 3.10 11.96 -12.37
C SER A 23 3.75 10.74 -11.72
N PRO A 24 3.39 9.50 -12.10
CA PRO A 24 3.98 8.31 -11.51
C PRO A 24 5.47 8.18 -11.89
N LEU A 25 6.32 8.07 -10.87
CA LEU A 25 7.75 7.79 -11.02
C LEU A 25 8.05 6.29 -10.91
N LEU A 26 7.34 5.60 -10.02
CA LEU A 26 7.51 4.18 -9.75
C LEU A 26 6.24 3.60 -9.13
N ALA A 27 5.90 2.37 -9.49
CA ALA A 27 4.85 1.61 -8.83
C ALA A 27 5.38 0.23 -8.42
N GLY A 28 4.84 -0.31 -7.33
CA GLY A 28 5.12 -1.65 -6.87
C GLY A 28 3.82 -2.33 -6.46
N SER A 29 3.74 -3.64 -6.70
CA SER A 29 2.63 -4.45 -6.21
C SER A 29 3.16 -5.82 -5.80
N ARG A 30 2.58 -6.38 -4.73
CA ARG A 30 2.88 -7.70 -4.21
C ARG A 30 1.58 -8.42 -3.90
N ASN A 31 1.42 -9.62 -4.46
CA ASN A 31 0.31 -10.50 -4.12
C ASN A 31 0.55 -11.11 -2.73
N LEU A 32 -0.40 -10.88 -1.82
CA LEU A 32 -0.35 -11.36 -0.44
C LEU A 32 -1.15 -12.65 -0.24
N GLY A 33 -1.79 -13.19 -1.29
CA GLY A 33 -2.70 -14.32 -1.18
C GLY A 33 -3.98 -13.95 -0.43
N TYR A 34 -4.49 -14.87 0.38
CA TYR A 34 -5.67 -14.63 1.23
C TYR A 34 -5.28 -13.95 2.53
N ASN A 35 -4.94 -12.66 2.45
CA ASN A 35 -4.64 -11.83 3.62
C ASN A 35 -5.73 -10.78 3.85
N ASN A 36 -5.90 -10.33 5.09
CA ASN A 36 -6.84 -9.27 5.44
C ASN A 36 -6.40 -7.93 4.80
N ILE A 37 -7.34 -7.16 4.27
CA ILE A 37 -7.11 -5.81 3.74
C ILE A 37 -6.42 -4.90 4.77
N LEU A 38 -6.71 -5.10 6.06
CA LEU A 38 -6.08 -4.38 7.17
C LEU A 38 -4.57 -4.59 7.26
N LEU A 39 -4.03 -5.67 6.68
CA LEU A 39 -2.58 -5.91 6.60
C LEU A 39 -1.99 -5.41 5.28
N ALA A 40 -2.79 -5.39 4.21
CA ALA A 40 -2.33 -5.03 2.88
C ALA A 40 -1.93 -3.57 2.76
N GLU A 41 -2.73 -2.67 3.31
CA GLU A 41 -2.46 -1.23 3.24
C GLU A 41 -1.25 -0.80 4.09
N PRO A 42 -1.06 -1.27 5.35
CA PRO A 42 0.17 -1.02 6.08
C PRO A 42 1.41 -1.62 5.39
N LEU A 43 1.29 -2.80 4.77
CA LEU A 43 2.38 -3.40 4.01
C LEU A 43 2.75 -2.55 2.78
N ALA A 44 1.75 -2.09 2.04
CA ALA A 44 1.94 -1.18 0.91
C ALA A 44 2.65 0.11 1.34
N LEU A 45 2.21 0.68 2.47
CA LEU A 45 2.83 1.86 3.04
C LEU A 45 4.30 1.60 3.43
N HIS A 46 4.57 0.50 4.10
CA HIS A 46 5.93 0.11 4.51
C HIS A 46 6.84 -0.13 3.30
N GLU A 47 6.40 -0.91 2.31
CA GLU A 47 7.14 -1.18 1.07
C GLU A 47 7.42 0.11 0.28
N GLY A 48 6.42 0.99 0.17
CA GLY A 48 6.54 2.31 -0.43
C GLY A 48 7.57 3.19 0.29
N PHE A 49 7.52 3.26 1.63
CA PHE A 49 8.49 4.02 2.42
C PHE A 49 9.91 3.49 2.26
N GLN A 50 10.11 2.17 2.32
CA GLN A 50 11.43 1.57 2.09
C GLN A 50 11.97 1.96 0.72
N LYS A 51 11.11 1.99 -0.30
CA LYS A 51 11.51 2.38 -1.66
C LYS A 51 11.85 3.86 -1.75
N VAL A 52 11.04 4.73 -1.15
CA VAL A 52 11.29 6.18 -1.05
C VAL A 52 12.63 6.47 -0.37
N LEU A 53 12.91 5.84 0.78
CA LEU A 53 14.15 6.01 1.54
C LEU A 53 15.37 5.57 0.73
N LYS A 54 15.31 4.41 0.08
CA LYS A 54 16.38 3.90 -0.79
C LYS A 54 16.64 4.79 -2.01
N SER A 55 15.62 5.54 -2.46
CA SER A 55 15.73 6.48 -3.56
C SER A 55 16.21 7.88 -3.14
N GLY A 56 16.48 8.11 -1.85
CA GLY A 56 17.05 9.37 -1.34
C GLY A 56 16.04 10.52 -1.18
N PHE A 57 14.74 10.24 -1.27
CA PHE A 57 13.69 11.23 -1.01
C PHE A 57 13.63 11.56 0.48
N LYS A 58 13.55 12.86 0.80
CA LYS A 58 13.57 13.36 2.20
C LYS A 58 12.23 13.92 2.69
N LYS A 59 11.37 14.33 1.77
CA LYS A 59 10.05 14.89 2.07
C LYS A 59 9.05 14.19 1.18
N VAL A 60 8.10 13.48 1.80
CA VAL A 60 7.03 12.78 1.09
C VAL A 60 5.69 13.11 1.70
N GLN A 61 4.69 13.22 0.82
CA GLN A 61 3.29 13.23 1.19
C GLN A 61 2.76 11.83 0.93
N VAL A 62 2.16 11.23 1.95
CA VAL A 62 1.52 9.91 1.85
C VAL A 62 0.03 10.13 1.66
N GLU A 63 -0.54 9.46 0.67
CA GLU A 63 -1.97 9.42 0.39
C GLU A 63 -2.45 7.97 0.47
N GLY A 64 -3.59 7.74 1.12
CA GLY A 64 -4.22 6.43 1.26
C GLY A 64 -5.70 6.59 1.59
N HIS A 65 -6.50 5.58 1.29
CA HIS A 65 -7.94 5.58 1.56
C HIS A 65 -8.32 4.92 2.89
N SER A 66 -7.34 4.33 3.57
CA SER A 66 -7.51 3.65 4.85
C SER A 66 -7.59 4.63 6.01
N GLN A 67 -8.81 4.99 6.41
CA GLN A 67 -9.01 5.81 7.60
C GLN A 67 -8.42 5.15 8.85
N VAL A 68 -8.49 3.81 8.94
CA VAL A 68 -7.92 3.05 10.07
C VAL A 68 -6.41 3.19 10.11
N LEU A 69 -5.71 2.96 8.99
CA LEU A 69 -4.25 3.12 8.94
C LEU A 69 -3.83 4.56 9.23
N ILE A 70 -4.54 5.55 8.66
CA ILE A 70 -4.26 6.96 8.92
C ILE A 70 -4.39 7.27 10.41
N ASN A 71 -5.47 6.81 11.06
CA ASN A 71 -5.67 7.02 12.49
C ASN A 71 -4.63 6.29 13.35
N CYS A 72 -4.16 5.11 12.93
CA CYS A 72 -3.07 4.39 13.61
C CYS A 72 -1.74 5.16 13.48
N VAL A 73 -1.42 5.67 12.30
CA VAL A 73 -0.20 6.47 12.06
C VAL A 73 -0.24 7.79 12.86
N TRP A 74 -1.41 8.39 13.01
CA TRP A 74 -1.62 9.57 13.86
C TRP A 74 -1.64 9.27 15.36
N GLY A 75 -1.60 8.00 15.77
CA GLY A 75 -1.66 7.58 17.18
C GLY A 75 -3.03 7.79 17.82
N THR A 76 -4.07 8.01 17.03
CA THR A 76 -5.45 8.16 17.52
C THR A 76 -6.07 6.80 17.84
N TYR A 77 -5.73 5.77 17.07
CA TYR A 77 -6.18 4.38 17.25
C TYR A 77 -4.99 3.48 17.62
N ASP A 78 -5.25 2.47 18.45
CA ASP A 78 -4.35 1.33 18.60
C ASP A 78 -4.32 0.49 17.33
N ILE A 79 -3.18 -0.13 17.07
CA ILE A 79 -2.96 -0.96 15.89
C ILE A 79 -3.83 -2.23 16.02
N PRO A 80 -4.77 -2.48 15.09
CA PRO A 80 -5.76 -3.55 15.23
C PRO A 80 -5.25 -4.95 14.81
N TRP A 81 -3.93 -5.15 14.71
CA TRP A 81 -3.29 -6.41 14.32
C TRP A 81 -2.04 -6.71 15.15
#